data_AF-A0A1L7WGZ6-F1
#
_entry.id   AF-A0A1L7WGZ6-F1
#
_cell.length_a   1.000
_cell.length_b   1.000
_cell.length_c   1.000
_cell.angle_alpha   90.00
_cell.angle_beta   90.00
_cell.angle_gamma   90.00
#
_symmetry.space_group_name_H-M   'P 1'
#
loop_
_entity.id
_entity.type
_entity.pdbx_description
1 polymer ?
#
loop_
_entity_poly.entity_id
_entity_poly.type
_entity_poly.pdbx_seq_one_letter_code
_entity_poly.pdbx_strand_id
1 'polypeptide(L)'
;MSVSRPVRCLFSAPPAPNWRPQIRCQNFHSTPSHCERRRPRYPSVKASDMGLVDSKAPQKLFKPYTHEEQQALLKKYTPAQMEAIRAGERAVDPKDLAERGVVRSDMGTLPYIEDFSRTRDLLDKPQKYNGPIDPNIRLMSPWESSLSDSDVEEQYKAEKKIWDEINPKKKESEEDGAEVEEDDISLERLDHMKIEDRQPWFIGTDGKPIPREQTPFAFAPGLPKRFADEEEAAMEKDEEDDVDPRDPDGQYNKLIKSTGMTLDEILDYKVKILVKHRVVNQTRLGKIASIYCLAIAGNGNGRLGIGEAKGQEIEETQSNARIAAIRAMQPIPRYEERTIFGEVEGKVSAVELKLMSRPPGFGLRCQHLIFEMARAAGIHDLAAKVPRSRNKMNTVKAAYKALLAQRIPDEIARGRGKKLVDVRKVYYGGRV
;
A
#
# COMPACT_ATOMS: atom_id res chain seq x y z
N MET A 1 19.12 -25.65 60.31
CA MET A 1 18.20 -25.91 61.44
C MET A 1 17.86 -24.59 62.10
N SER A 2 16.57 -24.29 62.20
CA SER A 2 15.99 -23.03 62.69
C SER A 2 15.73 -23.08 64.20
N VAL A 3 15.93 -21.96 64.92
CA VAL A 3 15.13 -21.67 66.13
C VAL A 3 14.92 -20.16 66.28
N SER A 4 13.66 -19.79 66.49
CA SER A 4 13.10 -18.49 66.95
C SER A 4 13.24 -17.24 66.08
N ARG A 5 12.15 -16.91 65.35
CA ARG A 5 11.75 -15.53 65.00
C ARG A 5 10.55 -15.13 65.86
N PRO A 6 10.57 -14.00 66.57
CA PRO A 6 9.34 -13.37 67.02
C PRO A 6 8.77 -12.42 65.95
N VAL A 7 7.46 -12.27 66.04
CA VAL A 7 6.47 -11.64 65.15
C VAL A 7 6.84 -10.21 64.72
N ARG A 8 6.72 -9.92 63.41
CA ARG A 8 6.78 -8.58 62.82
C ARG A 8 5.45 -7.84 63.07
N CYS A 9 5.50 -6.72 63.79
CA CYS A 9 4.43 -5.72 63.77
C CYS A 9 4.40 -5.00 62.41
N LEU A 10 3.22 -4.93 61.80
CA LEU A 10 2.94 -4.50 60.43
C LEU A 10 2.59 -3.01 60.28
N PHE A 11 2.95 -2.16 61.24
CA PHE A 11 2.67 -0.71 61.18
C PHE A 11 3.82 0.13 61.75
N SER A 12 4.89 0.29 60.98
CA SER A 12 5.81 1.44 61.10
C SER A 12 6.67 1.54 59.83
N ALA A 13 6.49 2.59 59.04
CA ALA A 13 7.44 2.94 57.99
C ALA A 13 8.77 3.41 58.63
N PRO A 14 9.95 3.01 58.12
CA PRO A 14 11.21 3.59 58.58
C PRO A 14 11.28 5.07 58.16
N PRO A 15 11.74 5.99 59.04
CA PRO A 15 11.96 7.37 58.64
C PRO A 15 13.10 7.46 57.62
N ALA A 16 12.95 8.34 56.63
CA ALA A 16 13.98 8.61 55.63
C ALA A 16 15.30 9.07 56.31
N PRO A 17 16.48 8.67 55.80
CA PRO A 17 17.75 9.09 56.37
C PRO A 17 17.96 10.59 56.13
N ASN A 18 18.04 11.37 57.21
CA ASN A 18 18.43 12.78 57.17
C ASN A 18 19.86 12.91 56.64
N TRP A 19 20.02 13.48 55.44
CA TRP A 19 21.32 13.89 54.92
C TRP A 19 21.84 15.08 55.74
N ARG A 20 22.81 14.82 56.63
CA ARG A 20 23.65 15.90 57.19
C ARG A 20 24.83 16.11 56.25
N PRO A 21 25.10 17.32 55.74
CA PRO A 21 26.35 17.58 55.04
C PRO A 21 27.51 17.41 56.02
N GLN A 22 28.42 16.47 55.74
CA GLN A 22 29.70 16.40 56.44
C GLN A 22 30.51 17.66 56.11
N ILE A 23 30.64 18.55 57.08
CA ILE A 23 31.59 19.67 57.02
C ILE A 23 32.98 19.06 57.01
N ARG A 24 33.71 19.18 55.89
CA ARG A 24 35.14 18.83 55.85
C ARG A 24 35.91 19.92 56.60
N CYS A 25 36.29 19.64 57.84
CA CYS A 25 37.31 20.44 58.51
C CYS A 25 38.63 20.27 57.74
N GLN A 26 39.21 21.36 57.21
CA GLN A 26 40.54 21.32 56.62
C GLN A 26 41.57 21.11 57.73
N ASN A 27 42.39 20.07 57.62
CA ASN A 27 43.52 19.84 58.51
C ASN A 27 44.69 20.74 58.08
N PHE A 28 45.17 21.60 58.97
CA PHE A 28 46.33 22.48 58.80
C PHE A 28 47.67 21.72 58.96
N HIS A 29 47.93 20.69 58.16
CA HIS A 29 49.26 20.04 58.11
C HIS A 29 49.83 20.16 56.70
N SER A 30 51.10 20.58 56.60
CA SER A 30 51.82 20.86 55.35
C SER A 30 52.48 19.65 54.69
N THR A 31 52.20 18.43 55.16
CA THR A 31 52.67 17.20 54.51
C THR A 31 51.79 16.90 53.29
N PRO A 32 52.36 16.69 52.08
CA PRO A 32 51.58 16.26 50.93
C PRO A 32 50.87 14.95 51.28
N SER A 33 49.55 14.92 51.14
CA SER A 33 48.78 13.68 51.33
C SER A 33 49.38 12.62 50.41
N HIS A 34 49.91 11.52 50.98
CA HIS A 34 50.22 10.34 50.18
C HIS A 34 49.01 10.05 49.31
N CYS A 35 49.23 9.89 47.99
CA CYS A 35 48.16 9.49 47.08
C CYS A 35 47.48 8.27 47.71
N GLU A 36 46.24 8.45 48.20
CA GLU A 36 45.47 7.36 48.74
C GLU A 36 45.56 6.22 47.74
N ARG A 37 45.84 5.00 48.21
CA ARG A 37 45.74 3.79 47.39
C ARG A 37 44.31 3.75 46.88
N ARG A 38 44.07 4.34 45.70
CA ARG A 38 42.76 4.38 45.08
C ARG A 38 42.40 2.93 44.84
N ARG A 39 41.40 2.46 45.59
CA ARG A 39 40.77 1.18 45.27
C ARG A 39 40.36 1.29 43.80
N PRO A 40 40.62 0.26 42.97
CA PRO A 40 40.20 0.30 41.59
C PRO A 40 38.70 0.62 41.54
N ARG A 41 38.29 1.39 40.54
CA ARG A 41 36.89 1.85 40.40
C ARG A 41 35.89 0.68 40.28
N TYR A 42 36.39 -0.51 39.98
CA TYR A 42 35.64 -1.73 39.76
C TYR A 42 35.74 -2.66 40.98
N PRO A 43 34.70 -3.46 41.24
CA PRO A 43 34.75 -4.46 42.30
C PRO A 43 35.92 -5.41 42.08
N SER A 44 36.75 -5.61 43.10
CA SER A 44 37.89 -6.53 43.04
C SER A 44 37.38 -7.98 43.10
N VAL A 45 36.98 -8.51 41.94
CA VAL A 45 36.74 -9.95 41.76
C VAL A 45 38.09 -10.65 41.77
N LYS A 46 38.20 -11.81 42.43
CA LYS A 46 39.48 -12.52 42.52
C LYS A 46 39.85 -13.07 41.14
N ALA A 47 41.10 -12.86 40.71
CA ALA A 47 41.61 -13.38 39.43
C ALA A 47 41.48 -14.91 39.30
N SER A 48 41.41 -15.64 40.42
CA SER A 48 41.07 -17.07 40.48
C SER A 48 39.71 -17.41 39.90
N ASP A 49 38.71 -16.60 40.21
CA ASP A 49 37.30 -16.88 39.89
C ASP A 49 37.03 -16.62 38.40
N MET A 50 37.87 -15.79 37.76
CA MET A 50 37.88 -15.50 36.33
C MET A 50 38.85 -16.40 35.54
N GLY A 51 39.55 -17.34 36.18
CA GLY A 51 40.54 -18.20 35.52
C GLY A 51 41.81 -17.47 35.05
N LEU A 52 42.07 -16.26 35.54
CA LEU A 52 43.19 -15.38 35.16
C LEU A 52 44.45 -15.56 36.05
N VAL A 53 44.56 -16.69 36.76
CA VAL A 53 45.68 -16.99 37.69
C VAL A 53 47.01 -17.09 36.95
N ASP A 54 46.99 -17.47 35.67
CA ASP A 54 48.14 -17.46 34.80
C ASP A 54 48.34 -16.07 34.17
N SER A 55 49.33 -15.32 34.66
CA SER A 55 49.66 -13.96 34.23
C SER A 55 49.95 -13.79 32.73
N LYS A 56 50.14 -14.90 31.99
CA LYS A 56 50.38 -14.95 30.53
C LYS A 56 49.11 -15.13 29.69
N ALA A 57 47.96 -15.42 30.28
CA ALA A 57 46.68 -15.59 29.56
C ALA A 57 46.28 -14.41 28.65
N PRO A 58 46.36 -13.12 29.07
CA PRO A 58 45.90 -12.00 28.24
C PRO A 58 46.73 -11.80 26.96
N GLN A 59 48.05 -12.00 27.05
CA GLN A 59 48.98 -11.85 25.93
C GLN A 59 48.86 -12.96 24.88
N LYS A 60 48.26 -14.12 25.25
CA LYS A 60 48.00 -15.20 24.30
C LYS A 60 46.73 -14.96 23.48
N LEU A 61 45.72 -14.33 24.06
CA LEU A 61 44.43 -14.05 23.44
C LEU A 61 44.49 -12.82 22.51
N PHE A 62 45.12 -11.73 22.97
CA PHE A 62 45.22 -10.47 22.22
C PHE A 62 46.68 -10.20 21.86
N LYS A 63 47.13 -10.74 20.73
CA LYS A 63 48.49 -10.54 20.21
C LYS A 63 48.55 -9.27 19.34
N PRO A 64 49.62 -8.47 19.43
CA PRO A 64 49.81 -7.35 18.51
C PRO A 64 50.07 -7.86 17.09
N TYR A 65 49.78 -7.05 16.08
CA TYR A 65 50.08 -7.42 14.71
C TYR A 65 51.57 -7.65 14.49
N THR A 66 51.88 -8.71 13.73
CA THR A 66 53.23 -8.97 13.23
C THR A 66 53.57 -8.04 12.08
N HIS A 67 54.87 -7.90 11.78
CA HIS A 67 55.32 -7.06 10.67
C HIS A 67 54.76 -7.53 9.32
N GLU A 68 54.63 -8.84 9.12
CA GLU A 68 54.04 -9.43 7.91
C GLU A 68 52.54 -9.09 7.79
N GLU A 69 51.79 -9.17 8.89
CA GLU A 69 50.38 -8.78 8.92
C GLU A 69 50.21 -7.28 8.66
N GLN A 70 51.08 -6.44 9.21
CA GLN A 70 51.08 -5.00 8.93
C GLN A 70 51.36 -4.71 7.44
N GLN A 71 52.29 -5.45 6.82
CA GLN A 71 52.53 -5.37 5.38
C GLN A 71 51.32 -5.85 4.55
N ALA A 72 50.60 -6.88 5.01
CA ALA A 72 49.38 -7.34 4.36
C ALA A 72 48.24 -6.32 4.48
N LEU A 73 48.11 -5.64 5.63
CA LEU A 73 47.13 -4.58 5.85
C LEU A 73 47.42 -3.35 4.96
N LEU A 74 48.69 -3.00 4.78
CA LEU A 74 49.12 -1.92 3.87
C LEU A 74 48.70 -2.15 2.41
N LYS A 75 48.50 -3.40 1.99
CA LYS A 75 47.98 -3.71 0.65
C LYS A 75 46.47 -3.45 0.53
N LYS A 76 45.74 -3.43 1.65
CA LYS A 76 44.28 -3.32 1.68
C LYS A 76 43.78 -1.91 2.05
N TYR A 77 44.46 -1.25 2.99
CA TYR A 77 44.03 0.02 3.58
C TYR A 77 44.89 1.19 3.14
N THR A 78 44.32 2.39 3.15
CA THR A 78 45.04 3.63 2.80
C THR A 78 46.06 4.00 3.87
N PRO A 79 47.08 4.83 3.56
CA PRO A 79 48.06 5.27 4.54
C PRO A 79 47.45 5.95 5.77
N ALA A 80 46.41 6.78 5.55
CA ALA A 80 45.67 7.46 6.62
C ALA A 80 44.90 6.45 7.51
N GLN A 81 44.27 5.44 6.92
CA GLN A 81 43.60 4.37 7.67
C GLN A 81 44.61 3.53 8.48
N MET A 82 45.77 3.23 7.90
CA MET A 82 46.84 2.50 8.58
C MET A 82 47.41 3.28 9.77
N GLU A 83 47.51 4.60 9.67
CA GLU A 83 47.87 5.46 10.80
C GLU A 83 46.86 5.34 11.94
N ALA A 84 45.56 5.34 11.62
CA ALA A 84 44.49 5.16 12.60
C ALA A 84 44.55 3.77 13.27
N ILE A 85 44.80 2.69 12.51
CA ILE A 85 44.97 1.33 13.05
C ILE A 85 46.15 1.30 14.04
N ARG A 86 47.30 1.87 13.64
CA ARG A 86 48.49 1.95 14.50
C ARG A 86 48.23 2.77 15.75
N ALA A 87 47.50 3.87 15.64
CA ALA A 87 47.10 4.68 16.80
C ALA A 87 46.18 3.89 17.75
N GLY A 88 45.24 3.11 17.19
CA GLY A 88 44.36 2.22 17.94
C GLY A 88 45.11 1.13 18.72
N GLU A 89 46.04 0.43 18.07
CA GLU A 89 46.90 -0.57 18.74
C GLU A 89 47.75 0.02 19.85
N ARG A 90 48.23 1.26 19.69
CA ARG A 90 49.01 1.96 20.73
C ARG A 90 48.15 2.45 21.88
N ALA A 91 46.89 2.78 21.62
CA ALA A 91 45.99 3.36 22.63
C ALA A 91 45.27 2.30 23.46
N VAL A 92 44.97 1.12 22.90
CA VAL A 92 44.18 0.07 23.55
C VAL A 92 45.10 -1.05 24.06
N ASP A 93 45.33 -1.07 25.37
CA ASP A 93 46.17 -2.09 26.01
C ASP A 93 45.46 -3.47 26.09
N PRO A 94 46.12 -4.58 25.71
CA PRO A 94 45.50 -5.92 25.74
C PRO A 94 45.19 -6.42 27.16
N LYS A 95 45.85 -5.85 28.18
CA LYS A 95 45.57 -6.13 29.59
C LYS A 95 44.19 -5.61 30.00
N ASP A 96 43.82 -4.42 29.54
CA ASP A 96 42.52 -3.82 29.85
C ASP A 96 41.38 -4.61 29.21
N LEU A 97 41.57 -5.09 27.98
CA LEU A 97 40.61 -5.98 27.31
C LEU A 97 40.42 -7.31 28.05
N ALA A 98 41.48 -7.88 28.63
CA ALA A 98 41.37 -9.14 29.37
C ALA A 98 40.80 -8.99 30.78
N GLU A 99 41.09 -7.89 31.47
CA GLU A 99 40.57 -7.64 32.83
C GLU A 99 39.13 -7.11 32.83
N ARG A 100 38.76 -6.30 31.82
CA ARG A 100 37.52 -5.51 31.82
C ARG A 100 36.73 -5.57 30.51
N GLY A 101 37.24 -6.24 29.48
CA GLY A 101 36.54 -6.38 28.20
C GLY A 101 35.25 -7.18 28.36
N VAL A 102 34.16 -6.67 27.82
CA VAL A 102 32.85 -7.33 27.79
C VAL A 102 32.35 -7.28 26.36
N VAL A 103 31.71 -8.36 25.91
CA VAL A 103 31.02 -8.36 24.61
C VAL A 103 29.84 -7.40 24.71
N ARG A 104 29.84 -6.40 23.83
CA ARG A 104 28.79 -5.38 23.79
C ARG A 104 27.49 -6.02 23.29
N SER A 105 26.39 -5.79 24.02
CA SER A 105 25.07 -6.34 23.71
C SER A 105 23.94 -5.32 23.92
N ASP A 106 24.27 -4.03 23.94
CA ASP A 106 23.32 -2.93 24.05
C ASP A 106 22.68 -2.59 22.69
N MET A 107 21.63 -1.76 22.71
CA MET A 107 20.93 -1.33 21.49
C MET A 107 21.82 -0.53 20.51
N GLY A 108 22.96 -0.02 20.97
CA GLY A 108 23.95 0.67 20.13
C GLY A 108 25.00 -0.27 19.52
N THR A 109 24.92 -1.57 19.77
CA THR A 109 25.77 -2.57 19.12
C THR A 109 25.27 -2.81 17.70
N LEU A 110 26.19 -2.83 16.74
CA LEU A 110 25.87 -3.14 15.35
C LEU A 110 25.55 -4.63 15.20
N PRO A 111 24.49 -5.01 14.45
CA PRO A 111 24.09 -6.41 14.29
C PRO A 111 24.98 -7.19 13.30
N TYR A 112 25.92 -6.51 12.64
CA TYR A 112 26.88 -7.09 11.71
C TYR A 112 28.28 -6.55 12.00
N ILE A 113 29.29 -7.25 11.49
CA ILE A 113 30.69 -6.83 11.56
C ILE A 113 31.07 -6.17 10.24
N GLU A 114 31.63 -4.98 10.34
CA GLU A 114 32.08 -4.19 9.19
C GLU A 114 33.30 -3.36 9.59
N ASP A 115 34.19 -3.10 8.63
CA ASP A 115 35.40 -2.31 8.82
C ASP A 115 35.22 -0.81 8.58
N PHE A 116 34.07 -0.39 8.01
CA PHE A 116 33.68 0.99 7.72
C PHE A 116 34.75 1.77 6.94
N SER A 117 35.49 1.07 6.08
CA SER A 117 36.63 1.63 5.35
C SER A 117 36.21 2.44 4.12
N ARG A 118 35.03 2.17 3.56
CA ARG A 118 34.44 2.84 2.39
C ARG A 118 33.00 3.23 2.69
N THR A 119 32.54 4.33 2.09
CA THR A 119 31.14 4.73 2.10
C THR A 119 30.34 3.84 1.16
N ARG A 120 29.22 3.29 1.61
CA ARG A 120 28.29 2.50 0.80
C ARG A 120 27.14 3.37 0.31
N ASP A 121 26.80 3.21 -0.96
CA ASP A 121 25.81 4.08 -1.63
C ASP A 121 24.39 4.01 -1.03
N LEU A 122 23.96 2.86 -0.51
CA LEU A 122 22.61 2.65 0.03
C LEU A 122 22.52 2.82 1.56
N LEU A 123 23.53 2.35 2.30
CA LEU A 123 23.49 2.25 3.76
C LEU A 123 24.05 3.50 4.45
N ASP A 124 25.02 4.16 3.82
CA ASP A 124 25.65 5.34 4.36
C ASP A 124 25.04 6.62 3.79
N LYS A 125 25.37 7.75 4.42
CA LYS A 125 24.98 9.05 3.89
C LYS A 125 25.78 9.34 2.62
N PRO A 126 25.15 9.93 1.59
CA PRO A 126 25.85 10.28 0.36
C PRO A 126 26.97 11.27 0.68
N GLN A 127 28.09 11.11 -0.03
CA GLN A 127 29.22 12.03 0.10
C GLN A 127 28.78 13.40 -0.41
N LYS A 128 28.96 14.42 0.44
CA LYS A 128 28.64 15.79 0.09
C LYS A 128 29.89 16.48 -0.46
N TYR A 129 29.71 17.31 -1.47
CA TYR A 129 30.74 18.22 -1.90
C TYR A 129 31.10 19.18 -0.76
N ASN A 130 32.39 19.20 -0.37
CA ASN A 130 32.91 19.98 0.74
C ASN A 130 33.67 21.25 0.28
N GLY A 131 33.70 21.54 -1.03
CA GLY A 131 34.35 22.72 -1.57
C GLY A 131 33.51 24.00 -1.45
N PRO A 132 34.06 25.16 -1.86
CA PRO A 132 33.30 26.40 -1.90
C PRO A 132 32.14 26.26 -2.90
N ILE A 133 30.96 26.73 -2.49
CA ILE A 133 29.77 26.82 -3.36
C ILE A 133 29.69 28.24 -3.88
N ASP A 134 29.57 28.40 -5.20
CA ASP A 134 29.44 29.71 -5.82
C ASP A 134 28.12 30.37 -5.40
N PRO A 135 28.14 31.56 -4.77
CA PRO A 135 26.92 32.21 -4.29
C PRO A 135 26.03 32.76 -5.42
N ASN A 136 26.62 33.03 -6.59
CA ASN A 136 25.92 33.59 -7.76
C ASN A 136 25.59 32.52 -8.80
N ILE A 137 25.35 31.28 -8.37
CA ILE A 137 24.92 30.19 -9.23
C ILE A 137 23.58 30.54 -9.91
N ARG A 138 23.48 30.29 -11.22
CA ARG A 138 22.23 30.45 -11.97
C ARG A 138 21.97 29.27 -12.88
N LEU A 139 20.71 29.11 -13.30
CA LEU A 139 20.35 28.15 -14.33
C LEU A 139 20.98 28.55 -15.68
N MET A 140 21.35 27.54 -16.46
CA MET A 140 21.89 27.72 -17.81
C MET A 140 20.81 28.21 -18.76
N SER A 141 21.21 29.06 -19.70
CA SER A 141 20.36 29.38 -20.85
C SER A 141 20.35 28.23 -21.87
N PRO A 142 19.38 28.15 -22.78
CA PRO A 142 19.28 27.03 -23.72
C PRO A 142 20.54 26.79 -24.55
N TRP A 143 21.21 27.85 -25.03
CA TRP A 143 22.46 27.70 -25.80
C TRP A 143 23.65 27.27 -24.95
N GLU A 144 23.73 27.70 -23.68
CA GLU A 144 24.75 27.25 -22.72
C GLU A 144 24.55 25.77 -22.37
N SER A 145 23.30 25.35 -22.21
CA SER A 145 22.96 23.94 -21.98
C SER A 145 23.40 23.09 -23.16
N SER A 146 23.07 23.46 -24.40
CA SER A 146 23.44 22.68 -25.58
C SER A 146 24.96 22.52 -25.74
N LEU A 147 25.74 23.57 -25.46
CA LEU A 147 27.21 23.48 -25.47
C LEU A 147 27.74 22.56 -24.37
N SER A 148 27.18 22.66 -23.16
CA SER A 148 27.56 21.77 -22.07
C SER A 148 27.18 20.33 -22.33
N ASP A 149 26.05 20.09 -22.99
CA ASP A 149 25.57 18.75 -23.33
C ASP A 149 26.52 18.08 -24.32
N SER A 150 27.00 18.83 -25.34
CA SER A 150 28.03 18.33 -26.25
C SER A 150 29.35 18.05 -25.53
N ASP A 151 29.78 18.95 -24.62
CA ASP A 151 31.02 18.76 -23.86
C ASP A 151 30.97 17.50 -22.97
N VAL A 152 29.84 17.26 -22.31
CA VAL A 152 29.62 16.07 -21.46
C VAL A 152 29.56 14.79 -22.31
N GLU A 153 28.92 14.85 -23.47
CA GLU A 153 28.85 13.72 -24.40
C GLU A 153 30.25 13.36 -24.94
N GLU A 154 31.05 14.34 -25.33
CA GLU A 154 32.43 14.13 -25.79
C GLU A 154 33.32 13.55 -24.69
N GLN A 155 33.22 14.08 -23.47
CA GLN A 155 33.91 13.54 -22.29
C GLN A 155 33.52 12.09 -22.03
N TYR A 156 32.22 11.78 -22.05
CA TYR A 156 31.72 10.42 -21.86
C TYR A 156 32.22 9.48 -22.97
N LYS A 157 32.18 9.92 -24.23
CA LYS A 157 32.72 9.15 -25.36
C LYS A 157 34.20 8.85 -25.16
N ALA A 158 35.01 9.83 -24.78
CA ALA A 158 36.43 9.63 -24.50
C ALA A 158 36.68 8.63 -23.36
N GLU A 159 35.93 8.74 -22.26
CA GLU A 159 35.97 7.77 -21.16
C GLU A 159 35.56 6.36 -21.60
N LYS A 160 34.52 6.26 -22.43
CA LYS A 160 34.02 5.00 -22.96
C LYS A 160 35.06 4.32 -23.86
N LYS A 161 35.80 5.07 -24.70
CA LYS A 161 36.93 4.52 -25.48
C LYS A 161 37.96 3.84 -24.56
N ILE A 162 38.37 4.54 -23.49
CA ILE A 162 39.33 4.01 -22.51
C ILE A 162 38.76 2.78 -21.81
N TRP A 163 37.48 2.79 -21.45
CA TRP A 163 36.84 1.67 -20.78
C TRP A 163 36.74 0.43 -21.68
N ASP A 164 36.38 0.61 -22.95
CA ASP A 164 36.29 -0.45 -23.96
C ASP A 164 37.68 -1.03 -24.28
N GLU A 165 38.75 -0.22 -24.23
CA GLU A 165 40.15 -0.70 -24.35
C GLU A 165 40.58 -1.59 -23.17
N ILE A 166 40.20 -1.22 -21.95
CA ILE A 166 40.51 -1.96 -20.73
C ILE A 166 39.66 -3.24 -20.63
N ASN A 167 38.39 -3.14 -21.03
CA ASN A 167 37.41 -4.22 -20.99
C ASN A 167 36.91 -4.53 -22.41
N PRO A 168 37.72 -5.18 -23.25
CA PRO A 168 37.29 -5.51 -24.59
C PRO A 168 36.05 -6.41 -24.52
N LYS A 169 34.96 -5.96 -25.15
CA LYS A 169 33.74 -6.76 -25.28
C LYS A 169 34.10 -8.08 -25.99
N LYS A 170 33.60 -9.21 -25.48
CA LYS A 170 33.63 -10.47 -26.24
C LYS A 170 32.82 -10.23 -27.52
N LYS A 171 33.45 -10.35 -28.69
CA LYS A 171 32.73 -10.36 -29.97
C LYS A 171 31.76 -11.53 -29.95
N GLU A 172 30.47 -11.25 -29.78
CA GLU A 172 29.43 -12.17 -30.21
C GLU A 172 29.48 -12.23 -31.74
N SER A 173 29.31 -13.42 -32.29
CA SER A 173 29.45 -13.69 -33.72
C SER A 173 28.43 -12.88 -34.52
N GLU A 174 28.86 -11.79 -35.15
CA GLU A 174 28.06 -11.01 -36.08
C GLU A 174 28.36 -11.46 -37.52
N GLU A 175 27.41 -12.20 -38.08
CA GLU A 175 26.98 -12.01 -39.46
C GLU A 175 26.32 -10.62 -39.52
N ASP A 176 27.03 -9.64 -40.07
CA ASP A 176 26.50 -8.64 -41.01
C ASP A 176 27.59 -7.58 -41.27
N GLY A 177 28.14 -7.61 -42.49
CA GLY A 177 29.21 -6.74 -42.94
C GLY A 177 28.71 -5.35 -43.31
N ALA A 178 28.68 -4.44 -42.35
CA ALA A 178 28.68 -3.00 -42.59
C ALA A 178 29.99 -2.41 -42.08
N GLU A 179 30.85 -1.94 -43.00
CA GLU A 179 32.01 -1.13 -42.67
C GLU A 179 31.52 0.20 -42.09
N VAL A 180 31.55 0.33 -40.76
CA VAL A 180 31.27 1.58 -40.04
C VAL A 180 32.60 2.32 -39.88
N GLU A 181 32.64 3.58 -40.31
CA GLU A 181 33.80 4.48 -40.17
C GLU A 181 34.32 4.50 -38.73
N GLU A 182 35.64 4.43 -38.55
CA GLU A 182 36.34 4.15 -37.28
C GLU A 182 36.19 5.25 -36.18
N ASP A 183 35.48 6.35 -36.45
CA ASP A 183 35.48 7.53 -35.59
C ASP A 183 34.24 7.69 -34.68
N ASP A 184 33.12 7.01 -34.99
CA ASP A 184 31.87 7.16 -34.24
C ASP A 184 31.59 5.98 -33.29
N ILE A 185 31.81 6.20 -31.99
CA ILE A 185 31.38 5.23 -30.96
C ILE A 185 29.85 5.19 -30.94
N SER A 186 29.26 4.03 -31.18
CA SER A 186 27.82 3.84 -30.99
C SER A 186 27.46 3.94 -29.51
N LEU A 187 26.58 4.89 -29.18
CA LEU A 187 26.02 5.03 -27.83
C LEU A 187 24.80 4.12 -27.69
N GLU A 188 24.78 3.29 -26.65
CA GLU A 188 23.60 2.48 -26.30
C GLU A 188 22.60 3.32 -25.49
N ARG A 189 21.36 2.84 -25.33
CA ARG A 189 20.35 3.51 -24.49
C ARG A 189 20.85 3.78 -23.05
N LEU A 190 21.62 2.85 -22.49
CA LEU A 190 22.20 3.00 -21.15
C LEU A 190 23.22 4.15 -21.10
N ASP A 191 23.97 4.35 -22.18
CA ASP A 191 24.96 5.41 -22.28
C ASP A 191 24.29 6.78 -22.32
N HIS A 192 23.22 6.93 -23.11
CA HIS A 192 22.41 8.15 -23.11
C HIS A 192 21.87 8.48 -21.71
N MET A 193 21.38 7.48 -20.98
CA MET A 193 20.90 7.69 -19.61
C MET A 193 22.01 8.12 -18.63
N LYS A 194 23.24 7.62 -18.81
CA LYS A 194 24.40 8.04 -18.00
C LYS A 194 24.87 9.45 -18.36
N ILE A 195 24.81 9.82 -19.63
CA ILE A 195 25.13 11.18 -20.10
C ILE A 195 24.13 12.16 -19.49
N GLU A 196 22.82 11.88 -19.60
CA GLU A 196 21.75 12.70 -19.01
C GLU A 196 21.90 12.86 -17.49
N ASP A 197 22.31 11.81 -16.77
CA ASP A 197 22.51 11.91 -15.31
C ASP A 197 23.69 12.83 -14.95
N ARG A 198 24.71 12.92 -15.80
CA ARG A 198 25.90 13.77 -15.60
C ARG A 198 25.69 15.23 -16.02
N GLN A 199 24.69 15.52 -16.85
CA GLN A 199 24.46 16.86 -17.39
C GLN A 199 24.28 17.89 -16.25
N PRO A 200 25.08 18.98 -16.25
CA PRO A 200 24.94 20.05 -15.29
C PRO A 200 23.75 20.94 -15.65
N TRP A 201 23.05 21.46 -14.63
CA TRP A 201 21.93 22.39 -14.83
C TRP A 201 22.29 23.85 -14.58
N PHE A 202 23.43 24.07 -13.91
CA PHE A 202 23.82 25.36 -13.39
C PHE A 202 25.16 25.81 -13.96
N ILE A 203 25.33 27.13 -14.05
CA ILE A 203 26.57 27.78 -14.47
C ILE A 203 27.08 28.65 -13.33
N GLY A 204 28.39 28.57 -13.08
CA GLY A 204 29.08 29.39 -12.09
C GLY A 204 29.37 30.79 -12.60
N THR A 205 29.94 31.63 -11.74
CA THR A 205 30.36 33.00 -12.12
C THR A 205 31.41 33.01 -13.22
N ASP A 206 32.20 31.95 -13.30
CA ASP A 206 33.29 31.78 -14.26
C ASP A 206 32.79 31.44 -15.68
N GLY A 207 31.46 31.36 -15.87
CA GLY A 207 30.86 30.95 -17.14
C GLY A 207 31.04 29.47 -17.45
N LYS A 208 31.43 28.66 -16.46
CA LYS A 208 31.62 27.21 -16.58
C LYS A 208 30.45 26.45 -15.98
N PRO A 209 30.02 25.34 -16.60
CA PRO A 209 28.99 24.47 -16.03
C PRO A 209 29.47 23.89 -14.69
N ILE A 210 28.59 23.85 -13.69
CA ILE A 210 28.87 23.27 -12.38
C ILE A 210 28.47 21.79 -12.40
N PRO A 211 29.41 20.85 -12.18
CA PRO A 211 29.10 19.43 -12.15
C PRO A 211 28.00 19.09 -11.14
N ARG A 212 27.15 18.11 -11.47
CA ARG A 212 26.02 17.71 -10.64
C ARG A 212 26.42 17.31 -9.21
N GLU A 213 27.60 16.73 -9.02
CA GLU A 213 28.14 16.37 -7.69
C GLU A 213 28.38 17.57 -6.77
N GLN A 214 28.67 18.75 -7.34
CA GLN A 214 28.93 19.99 -6.58
C GLN A 214 27.64 20.72 -6.21
N THR A 215 26.51 20.31 -6.80
CA THR A 215 25.23 20.95 -6.53
C THR A 215 24.67 20.52 -5.17
N PRO A 216 23.98 21.41 -4.43
CA PRO A 216 23.51 21.14 -3.08
C PRO A 216 22.23 20.29 -3.08
N PHE A 217 22.25 19.08 -3.62
CA PHE A 217 21.14 18.14 -3.46
C PHE A 217 21.30 17.35 -2.16
N ALA A 218 20.26 17.38 -1.34
CA ALA A 218 20.20 16.68 -0.05
C ALA A 218 19.26 15.47 -0.10
N PHE A 219 19.20 14.76 -1.23
CA PHE A 219 18.41 13.54 -1.32
C PHE A 219 19.05 12.42 -0.51
N ALA A 220 18.23 11.68 0.23
CA ALA A 220 18.65 10.43 0.84
C ALA A 220 18.90 9.39 -0.27
N PRO A 221 19.75 8.38 -0.03
CA PRO A 221 19.92 7.31 -0.99
C PRO A 221 18.60 6.56 -1.17
N GLY A 222 18.37 6.04 -2.38
CA GLY A 222 17.19 5.24 -2.68
C GLY A 222 17.14 3.96 -1.84
N LEU A 223 15.97 3.36 -1.69
CA LEU A 223 15.84 2.01 -1.13
C LEU A 223 16.11 0.96 -2.21
N PRO A 224 16.59 -0.25 -1.85
CA PRO A 224 16.70 -1.34 -2.82
C PRO A 224 15.32 -1.70 -3.36
N LYS A 225 15.26 -2.11 -4.64
CA LYS A 225 14.00 -2.47 -5.32
C LYS A 225 13.21 -3.56 -4.60
N ARG A 226 13.90 -4.45 -3.88
CA ARG A 226 13.33 -5.48 -3.02
C ARG A 226 13.81 -5.20 -1.61
N PHE A 227 12.92 -4.70 -0.76
CA PHE A 227 13.25 -4.34 0.62
C PHE A 227 12.44 -5.26 1.56
N ALA A 228 13.16 -6.10 2.32
CA ALA A 228 12.64 -7.03 3.32
C ALA A 228 11.61 -8.07 2.81
N ASP A 229 11.20 -8.99 3.70
CA ASP A 229 10.18 -10.04 3.51
C ASP A 229 8.75 -9.48 3.32
N GLU A 230 8.62 -8.27 2.80
CA GLU A 230 7.35 -7.63 2.45
C GLU A 230 6.68 -8.31 1.26
N GLU A 231 7.32 -9.30 0.62
CA GLU A 231 6.70 -10.13 -0.42
C GLU A 231 5.45 -10.87 0.11
N GLU A 232 5.42 -11.31 1.37
CA GLU A 232 4.19 -11.89 1.95
C GLU A 232 3.10 -10.85 2.21
N ALA A 233 3.46 -9.59 2.49
CA ALA A 233 2.50 -8.51 2.76
C ALA A 233 2.01 -7.82 1.49
N ALA A 234 2.84 -7.79 0.44
CA ALA A 234 2.53 -7.19 -0.86
C ALA A 234 1.85 -8.17 -1.82
N MET A 235 1.99 -9.49 -1.62
CA MET A 235 1.22 -10.52 -2.35
C MET A 235 -0.30 -10.45 -2.11
N GLU A 236 -0.79 -9.63 -1.18
CA GLU A 236 -2.22 -9.35 -0.98
C GLU A 236 -2.66 -7.96 -1.50
N LYS A 237 -1.84 -7.26 -2.28
CA LYS A 237 -2.35 -6.29 -3.24
C LYS A 237 -2.56 -7.01 -4.56
N ASP A 238 -3.59 -7.84 -4.60
CA ASP A 238 -4.10 -8.44 -5.83
C ASP A 238 -4.22 -7.34 -6.91
N GLU A 239 -3.32 -7.41 -7.89
CA GLU A 239 -3.50 -6.96 -9.28
C GLU A 239 -4.15 -5.57 -9.44
N GLU A 240 -3.38 -4.51 -9.22
CA GLU A 240 -3.72 -3.14 -9.66
C GLU A 240 -3.77 -3.00 -11.21
N ASP A 241 -3.51 -4.06 -11.98
CA ASP A 241 -3.25 -3.99 -13.43
C ASP A 241 -4.46 -4.21 -14.37
N ASP A 242 -5.65 -4.55 -13.86
CA ASP A 242 -6.89 -4.63 -14.68
C ASP A 242 -8.03 -3.78 -14.10
N VAL A 243 -7.72 -2.62 -13.51
CA VAL A 243 -8.76 -1.65 -13.12
C VAL A 243 -9.34 -1.02 -14.38
N ASP A 244 -10.53 -1.49 -14.78
CA ASP A 244 -11.28 -0.89 -15.90
C ASP A 244 -11.50 0.61 -15.62
N PRO A 245 -11.12 1.53 -16.54
CA PRO A 245 -11.32 2.97 -16.37
C PRO A 245 -12.77 3.39 -16.07
N ARG A 246 -13.75 2.51 -16.34
CA ARG A 246 -15.17 2.74 -16.05
C ARG A 246 -15.54 2.53 -14.58
N ASP A 247 -14.72 1.83 -13.79
CA ASP A 247 -14.90 1.63 -12.33
C ASP A 247 -13.58 1.83 -11.58
N PRO A 248 -13.04 3.08 -11.53
CA PRO A 248 -11.76 3.37 -10.90
C PRO A 248 -11.77 3.11 -9.39
N ASP A 249 -12.95 3.16 -8.76
CA ASP A 249 -13.13 2.92 -7.33
C ASP A 249 -13.31 1.43 -6.99
N GLY A 250 -13.48 0.57 -7.99
CA GLY A 250 -13.77 -0.86 -7.81
C GLY A 250 -15.09 -1.15 -7.09
N GLN A 251 -16.13 -0.32 -7.29
CA GLN A 251 -17.43 -0.45 -6.61
C GLN A 251 -18.09 -1.80 -6.91
N TYR A 252 -17.89 -2.33 -8.12
CA TYR A 252 -18.52 -3.57 -8.59
C TYR A 252 -17.66 -4.82 -8.35
N ASN A 253 -16.41 -4.70 -7.90
CA ASN A 253 -15.50 -5.85 -7.70
C ASN A 253 -16.11 -6.93 -6.79
N LYS A 254 -16.78 -6.52 -5.70
CA LYS A 254 -17.48 -7.45 -4.79
C LYS A 254 -18.68 -8.13 -5.48
N LEU A 255 -19.38 -7.39 -6.34
CA LEU A 255 -20.54 -7.91 -7.08
C LEU A 255 -20.09 -8.93 -8.12
N ILE A 256 -19.04 -8.62 -8.90
CA ILE A 256 -18.41 -9.49 -9.89
C ILE A 256 -17.99 -10.80 -9.22
N LYS A 257 -17.21 -10.73 -8.14
CA LYS A 257 -16.78 -11.91 -7.36
C LYS A 257 -17.96 -12.75 -6.88
N SER A 258 -19.08 -12.13 -6.47
CA SER A 258 -20.25 -12.85 -5.93
C SER A 258 -21.20 -13.44 -6.97
N THR A 259 -21.26 -12.86 -8.17
CA THR A 259 -22.26 -13.21 -9.18
C THR A 259 -21.67 -13.84 -10.44
N GLY A 260 -20.35 -13.69 -10.66
CA GLY A 260 -19.68 -14.13 -11.88
C GLY A 260 -20.07 -13.32 -13.13
N MET A 261 -20.75 -12.18 -12.98
CA MET A 261 -21.10 -11.29 -14.10
C MET A 261 -19.89 -10.45 -14.52
N THR A 262 -19.81 -10.13 -15.81
CA THR A 262 -18.79 -9.18 -16.32
C THR A 262 -19.20 -7.74 -16.03
N LEU A 263 -18.23 -6.82 -16.05
CA LEU A 263 -18.50 -5.39 -15.83
C LEU A 263 -19.41 -4.81 -16.92
N ASP A 264 -19.22 -5.20 -18.18
CA ASP A 264 -20.06 -4.79 -19.30
C ASP A 264 -21.54 -5.17 -19.08
N GLU A 265 -21.81 -6.40 -18.63
CA GLU A 265 -23.17 -6.84 -18.32
C GLU A 265 -23.81 -6.00 -17.21
N ILE A 266 -23.03 -5.64 -16.18
CA ILE A 266 -23.49 -4.84 -15.04
C ILE A 266 -23.88 -3.43 -15.49
N LEU A 267 -23.08 -2.81 -16.36
CA LEU A 267 -23.34 -1.47 -16.88
C LEU A 267 -24.51 -1.42 -17.87
N ASP A 268 -24.74 -2.50 -18.62
CA ASP A 268 -25.87 -2.61 -19.55
C ASP A 268 -27.23 -2.72 -18.87
N TYR A 269 -27.27 -3.16 -17.60
CA TYR A 269 -28.52 -3.28 -16.87
C TYR A 269 -29.20 -1.92 -16.65
N LYS A 270 -30.52 -1.91 -16.87
CA LYS A 270 -31.36 -0.73 -16.63
C LYS A 270 -31.59 -0.57 -15.14
N VAL A 271 -30.76 0.27 -14.52
CA VAL A 271 -30.83 0.56 -13.09
C VAL A 271 -31.47 1.93 -12.84
N LYS A 272 -32.45 1.98 -11.93
CA LYS A 272 -33.11 3.26 -11.57
C LYS A 272 -33.48 3.31 -10.11
N ILE A 273 -33.29 4.48 -9.49
CA ILE A 273 -33.74 4.74 -8.11
C ILE A 273 -35.19 5.19 -8.16
N LEU A 274 -36.07 4.45 -7.50
CA LEU A 274 -37.51 4.72 -7.49
C LEU A 274 -37.93 5.56 -6.28
N VAL A 275 -37.36 5.27 -5.11
CA VAL A 275 -37.72 5.94 -3.86
C VAL A 275 -36.46 6.40 -3.15
N LYS A 276 -36.44 7.66 -2.75
CA LYS A 276 -35.41 8.27 -1.90
C LYS A 276 -36.10 8.95 -0.72
N HIS A 277 -35.70 8.60 0.49
CA HIS A 277 -36.20 9.20 1.72
C HIS A 277 -35.05 9.63 2.62
N ARG A 278 -35.20 10.77 3.30
CA ARG A 278 -34.38 11.11 4.46
C ARG A 278 -35.12 10.64 5.70
N VAL A 279 -34.60 9.60 6.34
CA VAL A 279 -35.16 9.02 7.56
C VAL A 279 -34.34 9.52 8.76
N VAL A 280 -34.97 9.70 9.91
CA VAL A 280 -34.30 10.24 11.10
C VAL A 280 -34.55 9.31 12.28
N ASN A 281 -33.48 8.95 12.97
CA ASN A 281 -33.54 8.24 14.24
C ASN A 281 -33.27 9.22 15.39
N GLN A 282 -34.13 9.24 16.40
CA GLN A 282 -33.92 10.02 17.61
C GLN A 282 -33.06 9.21 18.57
N THR A 283 -31.85 9.68 18.85
CA THR A 283 -30.93 9.08 19.82
C THR A 283 -30.70 10.00 21.01
N ARG A 284 -29.99 9.50 22.04
CA ARG A 284 -29.57 10.33 23.19
C ARG A 284 -28.69 11.51 22.75
N LEU A 285 -27.89 11.35 21.69
CA LEU A 285 -27.04 12.40 21.14
C LEU A 285 -27.79 13.35 20.18
N GLY A 286 -29.09 13.12 19.97
CA GLY A 286 -29.93 13.91 19.09
C GLY A 286 -30.42 13.16 17.85
N LYS A 287 -30.86 13.92 16.84
CA LYS A 287 -31.44 13.41 15.59
C LYS A 287 -30.33 12.98 14.64
N ILE A 288 -30.20 11.67 14.42
CA ILE A 288 -29.28 11.11 13.42
C ILE A 288 -30.08 10.86 12.14
N ALA A 289 -29.79 11.62 11.08
CA ALA A 289 -30.40 11.41 9.78
C ALA A 289 -29.66 10.32 8.99
N SER A 290 -30.40 9.61 8.16
CA SER A 290 -29.85 8.67 7.17
C SER A 290 -30.66 8.79 5.88
N ILE A 291 -30.06 8.49 4.76
CA ILE A 291 -30.76 8.33 3.50
C ILE A 291 -31.17 6.88 3.34
N TYR A 292 -32.38 6.66 2.87
CA TYR A 292 -32.90 5.38 2.43
C TYR A 292 -33.16 5.48 0.93
N CYS A 293 -32.64 4.51 0.16
CA CYS A 293 -32.89 4.40 -1.27
C CYS A 293 -33.46 3.02 -1.61
N LEU A 294 -34.44 2.99 -2.51
CA LEU A 294 -34.97 1.79 -3.15
C LEU A 294 -34.71 1.89 -4.65
N ALA A 295 -33.87 1.00 -5.16
CA ALA A 295 -33.50 0.90 -6.56
C ALA A 295 -34.10 -0.35 -7.20
N ILE A 296 -34.20 -0.30 -8.52
CA ILE A 296 -34.52 -1.44 -9.37
C ILE A 296 -33.38 -1.66 -10.35
N ALA A 297 -33.16 -2.92 -10.74
CA ALA A 297 -32.26 -3.32 -11.80
C ALA A 297 -32.98 -4.31 -12.71
N GLY A 298 -32.83 -4.21 -14.02
CA GLY A 298 -33.42 -5.17 -14.94
C GLY A 298 -32.71 -5.21 -16.28
N ASN A 299 -32.75 -6.37 -16.93
CA ASN A 299 -32.07 -6.62 -18.20
C ASN A 299 -32.93 -6.30 -19.43
N GLY A 300 -34.17 -5.83 -19.25
CA GLY A 300 -35.13 -5.64 -20.34
C GLY A 300 -35.65 -6.93 -20.97
N ASN A 301 -35.18 -8.09 -20.52
CA ASN A 301 -35.45 -9.42 -21.07
C ASN A 301 -36.01 -10.36 -20.00
N GLY A 302 -36.94 -9.87 -19.18
CA GLY A 302 -37.64 -10.70 -18.20
C GLY A 302 -36.87 -11.00 -16.93
N ARG A 303 -35.79 -10.28 -16.60
CA ARG A 303 -35.21 -10.27 -15.24
C ARG A 303 -35.38 -8.90 -14.61
N LEU A 304 -35.76 -8.90 -13.34
CA LEU A 304 -35.90 -7.70 -12.54
C LEU A 304 -35.48 -8.01 -11.10
N GLY A 305 -34.77 -7.09 -10.49
CA GLY A 305 -34.40 -7.11 -9.08
C GLY A 305 -34.76 -5.78 -8.44
N ILE A 306 -35.02 -5.83 -7.13
CA ILE A 306 -35.18 -4.63 -6.29
C ILE A 306 -34.14 -4.66 -5.19
N GLY A 307 -33.57 -3.51 -4.86
CA GLY A 307 -32.53 -3.36 -3.85
C GLY A 307 -32.83 -2.18 -2.96
N GLU A 308 -32.69 -2.36 -1.66
CA GLU A 308 -32.81 -1.28 -0.68
C GLU A 308 -31.50 -1.10 0.07
N ALA A 309 -31.14 0.15 0.33
CA ALA A 309 -29.98 0.48 1.14
C ALA A 309 -30.28 1.70 2.02
N LYS A 310 -29.54 1.78 3.14
CA LYS A 310 -29.59 2.90 4.07
C LYS A 310 -28.18 3.25 4.50
N GLY A 311 -27.82 4.53 4.42
CA GLY A 311 -26.51 5.04 4.80
C GLY A 311 -26.56 6.51 5.20
N GLN A 312 -25.41 7.05 5.61
CA GLN A 312 -25.29 8.48 5.96
C GLN A 312 -25.11 9.33 4.70
N GLU A 313 -24.30 8.86 3.76
CA GLU A 313 -24.04 9.56 2.50
C GLU A 313 -25.00 9.15 1.39
N ILE A 314 -25.34 10.13 0.54
CA ILE A 314 -26.36 9.96 -0.50
C ILE A 314 -25.87 9.03 -1.61
N GLU A 315 -24.65 9.27 -2.11
CA GLU A 315 -24.11 8.58 -3.29
C GLU A 315 -23.77 7.13 -2.97
N GLU A 316 -23.10 6.90 -1.84
CA GLU A 316 -22.81 5.55 -1.35
C GLU A 316 -24.09 4.73 -1.15
N THR A 317 -25.13 5.32 -0.53
CA THR A 317 -26.42 4.65 -0.35
C THR A 317 -27.08 4.32 -1.68
N GLN A 318 -26.95 5.19 -2.68
CA GLN A 318 -27.46 4.91 -4.03
C GLN A 318 -26.71 3.76 -4.68
N SER A 319 -25.37 3.78 -4.71
CA SER A 319 -24.55 2.69 -5.27
C SER A 319 -24.85 1.36 -4.59
N ASN A 320 -24.92 1.35 -3.25
CA ASN A 320 -25.27 0.15 -2.48
C ASN A 320 -26.67 -0.38 -2.84
N ALA A 321 -27.66 0.50 -3.04
CA ALA A 321 -29.00 0.08 -3.48
C ALA A 321 -28.99 -0.49 -4.91
N ARG A 322 -28.19 0.09 -5.82
CA ARG A 322 -28.02 -0.42 -7.19
C ARG A 322 -27.40 -1.82 -7.18
N ILE A 323 -26.28 -2.00 -6.47
CA ILE A 323 -25.58 -3.27 -6.32
C ILE A 323 -26.50 -4.34 -5.70
N ALA A 324 -27.25 -3.97 -4.65
CA ALA A 324 -28.22 -4.86 -4.03
C ALA A 324 -29.34 -5.28 -5.01
N ALA A 325 -29.81 -4.36 -5.87
CA ALA A 325 -30.84 -4.66 -6.85
C ALA A 325 -30.34 -5.61 -7.95
N ILE A 326 -29.12 -5.40 -8.44
CA ILE A 326 -28.49 -6.26 -9.46
C ILE A 326 -28.27 -7.67 -8.90
N ARG A 327 -27.77 -7.77 -7.66
CA ARG A 327 -27.59 -9.05 -6.96
C ARG A 327 -28.90 -9.82 -6.76
N ALA A 328 -30.03 -9.11 -6.60
CA ALA A 328 -31.34 -9.69 -6.31
C ALA A 328 -32.23 -9.91 -7.55
N MET A 329 -31.68 -9.88 -8.77
CA MET A 329 -32.47 -10.09 -9.99
C MET A 329 -33.08 -11.50 -10.05
N GLN A 330 -34.38 -11.55 -10.32
CA GLN A 330 -35.13 -12.79 -10.50
C GLN A 330 -35.84 -12.83 -11.87
N PRO A 331 -36.04 -14.02 -12.45
CA PRO A 331 -36.79 -14.16 -13.69
C PRO A 331 -38.28 -13.89 -13.46
N ILE A 332 -38.85 -12.99 -14.26
CA ILE A 332 -40.27 -12.65 -14.31
C ILE A 332 -40.89 -13.34 -15.52
N PRO A 333 -41.92 -14.19 -15.33
CA PRO A 333 -42.64 -14.78 -16.45
C PRO A 333 -43.40 -13.70 -17.22
N ARG A 334 -43.32 -13.74 -18.56
CA ARG A 334 -44.00 -12.81 -19.47
C ARG A 334 -44.72 -13.58 -20.57
N TYR A 335 -45.96 -13.23 -20.84
CA TYR A 335 -46.74 -13.72 -21.97
C TYR A 335 -46.33 -12.97 -23.24
N GLU A 336 -46.02 -13.72 -24.32
CA GLU A 336 -45.52 -13.19 -25.60
C GLU A 336 -44.32 -12.23 -25.42
N GLU A 337 -43.51 -12.42 -24.36
CA GLU A 337 -42.39 -11.54 -24.00
C GLU A 337 -42.77 -10.05 -23.86
N ARG A 338 -44.06 -9.73 -23.72
CA ARG A 338 -44.55 -8.33 -23.71
C ARG A 338 -45.43 -7.97 -22.53
N THR A 339 -46.23 -8.89 -22.01
CA THR A 339 -47.21 -8.62 -20.94
C THR A 339 -47.19 -9.72 -19.87
N ILE A 340 -47.97 -9.56 -18.82
CA ILE A 340 -48.09 -10.55 -17.74
C ILE A 340 -49.13 -11.62 -18.07
N PHE A 341 -49.11 -12.74 -17.36
CA PHE A 341 -50.14 -13.77 -17.45
C PHE A 341 -51.39 -13.39 -16.64
N GLY A 342 -52.46 -13.07 -17.35
CA GLY A 342 -53.77 -12.78 -16.77
C GLY A 342 -53.80 -11.53 -15.88
N GLU A 343 -54.62 -11.58 -14.84
CA GLU A 343 -54.71 -10.52 -13.83
C GLU A 343 -54.09 -10.99 -12.53
N VAL A 344 -53.25 -10.15 -11.93
CA VAL A 344 -52.55 -10.47 -10.68
C VAL A 344 -52.74 -9.38 -9.66
N GLU A 345 -53.04 -9.79 -8.43
CA GLU A 345 -53.19 -8.90 -7.29
C GLU A 345 -51.97 -9.02 -6.36
N GLY A 346 -51.44 -7.87 -5.95
CA GLY A 346 -50.36 -7.75 -4.97
C GLY A 346 -50.80 -6.96 -3.76
N LYS A 347 -50.48 -7.46 -2.56
CA LYS A 347 -50.76 -6.76 -1.31
C LYS A 347 -49.51 -6.68 -0.44
N VAL A 348 -49.18 -5.47 0.01
CA VAL A 348 -48.13 -5.18 1.00
C VAL A 348 -48.67 -4.13 1.97
N SER A 349 -48.86 -4.55 3.22
CA SER A 349 -49.50 -3.71 4.25
C SER A 349 -50.87 -3.18 3.78
N ALA A 350 -51.07 -1.86 3.77
CA ALA A 350 -52.29 -1.21 3.30
C ALA A 350 -52.32 -0.95 1.78
N VAL A 351 -51.24 -1.27 1.06
CA VAL A 351 -51.20 -1.12 -0.41
C VAL A 351 -51.79 -2.39 -1.04
N GLU A 352 -52.81 -2.17 -1.84
CA GLU A 352 -53.44 -3.17 -2.71
C GLU A 352 -53.20 -2.72 -4.15
N LEU A 353 -52.72 -3.63 -4.99
CA LEU A 353 -52.29 -3.37 -6.36
C LEU A 353 -52.87 -4.45 -7.26
N LYS A 354 -53.45 -4.03 -8.39
CA LYS A 354 -53.97 -4.92 -9.43
C LYS A 354 -53.22 -4.66 -10.72
N LEU A 355 -52.55 -5.68 -11.25
CA LEU A 355 -51.93 -5.70 -12.57
C LEU A 355 -52.83 -6.47 -13.52
N MET A 356 -53.06 -5.93 -14.70
CA MET A 356 -53.90 -6.53 -15.72
C MET A 356 -53.12 -6.67 -17.03
N SER A 357 -53.12 -7.86 -17.60
CA SER A 357 -52.63 -8.11 -18.95
C SER A 357 -53.42 -7.31 -19.98
N ARG A 358 -52.75 -6.83 -21.02
CA ARG A 358 -53.37 -6.01 -22.08
C ARG A 358 -52.96 -6.49 -23.47
N PRO A 359 -53.80 -6.24 -24.51
CA PRO A 359 -53.48 -6.60 -25.89
C PRO A 359 -52.22 -5.86 -26.40
N PRO A 360 -51.60 -6.36 -27.49
CA PRO A 360 -50.42 -5.75 -28.07
C PRO A 360 -50.69 -4.31 -28.54
N GLY A 361 -49.73 -3.42 -28.35
CA GLY A 361 -49.85 -2.01 -28.77
C GLY A 361 -50.66 -1.13 -27.81
N PHE A 362 -51.00 -1.65 -26.63
CA PHE A 362 -51.69 -0.87 -25.60
C PHE A 362 -50.74 0.09 -24.86
N GLY A 363 -49.47 -0.33 -24.71
CA GLY A 363 -48.43 0.38 -23.98
C GLY A 363 -48.51 0.24 -22.46
N LEU A 364 -47.63 0.96 -21.77
CA LEU A 364 -47.55 0.96 -20.31
C LEU A 364 -48.45 2.06 -19.71
N ARG A 365 -49.70 1.73 -19.38
CA ARG A 365 -50.65 2.65 -18.72
C ARG A 365 -50.72 2.34 -17.22
N CYS A 366 -49.65 2.73 -16.53
CA CYS A 366 -49.43 2.41 -15.12
C CYS A 366 -48.97 3.65 -14.34
N GLN A 367 -48.98 3.55 -13.01
CA GLN A 367 -48.30 4.54 -12.16
C GLN A 367 -46.80 4.58 -12.49
N HIS A 368 -46.18 5.77 -12.42
CA HIS A 368 -44.77 5.98 -12.77
C HIS A 368 -43.78 4.97 -12.15
N LEU A 369 -43.97 4.53 -10.90
CA LEU A 369 -43.10 3.52 -10.27
C LEU A 369 -43.19 2.16 -10.98
N ILE A 370 -44.41 1.73 -11.30
CA ILE A 370 -44.69 0.47 -11.98
C ILE A 370 -44.26 0.54 -13.44
N PHE A 371 -44.38 1.72 -14.07
CA PHE A 371 -43.88 1.98 -15.41
C PHE A 371 -42.38 1.71 -15.52
N GLU A 372 -41.58 2.25 -14.59
CA GLU A 372 -40.12 2.02 -14.59
C GLU A 372 -39.78 0.55 -14.37
N MET A 373 -40.48 -0.13 -13.46
CA MET A 373 -40.31 -1.57 -13.23
C MET A 373 -40.66 -2.40 -14.45
N ALA A 374 -41.79 -2.10 -15.10
CA ALA A 374 -42.23 -2.78 -16.31
C ALA A 374 -41.21 -2.59 -17.44
N ARG A 375 -40.71 -1.36 -17.63
CA ARG A 375 -39.69 -1.05 -18.64
C ARG A 375 -38.36 -1.76 -18.36
N ALA A 376 -37.92 -1.83 -17.12
CA ALA A 376 -36.70 -2.53 -16.72
C ALA A 376 -36.83 -4.05 -16.86
N ALA A 377 -38.03 -4.60 -16.61
CA ALA A 377 -38.33 -6.03 -16.78
C ALA A 377 -38.56 -6.46 -18.24
N GLY A 378 -38.75 -5.52 -19.16
CA GLY A 378 -39.11 -5.84 -20.56
C GLY A 378 -40.59 -6.02 -20.81
N ILE A 379 -41.46 -5.48 -19.96
CA ILE A 379 -42.91 -5.48 -20.17
C ILE A 379 -43.24 -4.23 -21.00
N HIS A 380 -44.00 -4.42 -22.08
CA HIS A 380 -44.39 -3.37 -23.02
C HIS A 380 -45.87 -2.99 -22.88
N ASP A 381 -46.74 -3.95 -22.56
CA ASP A 381 -48.18 -3.72 -22.42
C ASP A 381 -48.64 -4.10 -21.01
N LEU A 382 -49.12 -3.11 -20.24
CA LEU A 382 -49.59 -3.34 -18.88
C LEU A 382 -50.57 -2.24 -18.46
N ALA A 383 -51.64 -2.63 -17.79
CA ALA A 383 -52.47 -1.71 -17.02
C ALA A 383 -52.35 -2.02 -15.53
N ALA A 384 -52.10 -1.00 -14.72
CA ALA A 384 -51.97 -1.16 -13.27
C ALA A 384 -52.86 -0.17 -12.52
N LYS A 385 -53.54 -0.66 -11.47
CA LYS A 385 -54.35 0.18 -10.58
C LYS A 385 -53.96 -0.08 -9.13
N VAL A 386 -53.79 1.01 -8.37
CA VAL A 386 -53.54 0.97 -6.92
C VAL A 386 -54.78 1.57 -6.23
N PRO A 387 -55.81 0.74 -5.93
CA PRO A 387 -57.09 1.22 -5.41
C PRO A 387 -57.03 1.81 -4.00
N ARG A 388 -56.14 1.30 -3.13
CA ARG A 388 -56.08 1.66 -1.71
C ARG A 388 -54.95 2.65 -1.42
N SER A 389 -53.97 2.28 -0.60
CA SER A 389 -52.84 3.15 -0.27
C SER A 389 -51.84 3.24 -1.43
N ARG A 390 -51.23 4.42 -1.62
CA ARG A 390 -50.24 4.70 -2.68
C ARG A 390 -48.83 4.97 -2.13
N ASN A 391 -48.47 4.37 -0.99
CA ASN A 391 -47.14 4.50 -0.42
C ASN A 391 -46.09 3.94 -1.41
N LYS A 392 -45.17 4.79 -1.86
CA LYS A 392 -44.21 4.49 -2.94
C LYS A 392 -43.40 3.22 -2.68
N MET A 393 -42.83 3.06 -1.48
CA MET A 393 -42.03 1.88 -1.12
C MET A 393 -42.86 0.60 -1.19
N ASN A 394 -44.04 0.61 -0.59
CA ASN A 394 -44.91 -0.56 -0.55
C ASN A 394 -45.55 -0.86 -1.90
N THR A 395 -45.81 0.16 -2.74
CA THR A 395 -46.27 -0.02 -4.12
C THR A 395 -45.24 -0.78 -4.95
N VAL A 396 -43.95 -0.42 -4.85
CA VAL A 396 -42.86 -1.13 -5.55
C VAL A 396 -42.76 -2.57 -5.05
N LYS A 397 -42.76 -2.79 -3.73
CA LYS A 397 -42.71 -4.14 -3.15
C LYS A 397 -43.93 -4.99 -3.53
N ALA A 398 -45.13 -4.40 -3.55
CA ALA A 398 -46.36 -5.07 -3.97
C ALA A 398 -46.36 -5.41 -5.46
N ALA A 399 -45.88 -4.50 -6.32
CA ALA A 399 -45.74 -4.74 -7.75
C ALA A 399 -44.73 -5.86 -8.02
N TYR A 400 -43.56 -5.83 -7.36
CA TYR A 400 -42.54 -6.88 -7.51
C TYR A 400 -43.08 -8.25 -7.09
N LYS A 401 -43.75 -8.33 -5.94
CA LYS A 401 -44.39 -9.55 -5.47
C LYS A 401 -45.48 -10.05 -6.42
N ALA A 402 -46.30 -9.15 -6.99
CA ALA A 402 -47.31 -9.51 -7.97
C ALA A 402 -46.70 -10.06 -9.26
N LEU A 403 -45.61 -9.46 -9.76
CA LEU A 403 -44.93 -9.94 -10.97
C LEU A 403 -44.33 -11.35 -10.79
N LEU A 404 -43.87 -11.68 -9.58
CA LEU A 404 -43.37 -13.03 -9.28
C LEU A 404 -44.49 -14.05 -9.03
N ALA A 405 -45.64 -13.61 -8.50
CA ALA A 405 -46.77 -14.48 -8.15
C ALA A 405 -47.71 -14.79 -9.34
N GLN A 406 -47.26 -14.59 -10.57
CA GLN A 406 -48.03 -14.90 -11.78
C GLN A 406 -48.30 -16.40 -11.88
N ARG A 407 -49.51 -16.78 -12.31
CA ARG A 407 -49.85 -18.18 -12.56
C ARG A 407 -49.49 -18.54 -13.98
N ILE A 408 -48.50 -19.42 -14.14
CA ILE A 408 -48.05 -19.85 -15.46
C ILE A 408 -49.08 -20.85 -16.02
N PRO A 409 -49.58 -20.66 -17.26
CA PRO A 409 -50.53 -21.57 -17.91
C PRO A 409 -50.12 -23.04 -17.88
N ASP A 410 -48.82 -23.31 -18.09
CA ASP A 410 -48.26 -24.66 -18.11
C ASP A 410 -48.35 -25.33 -16.74
N GLU A 411 -48.11 -24.60 -15.66
CA GLU A 411 -48.25 -25.11 -14.28
C GLU A 411 -49.71 -25.40 -13.95
N ILE A 412 -50.63 -24.52 -14.38
CA ILE A 412 -52.08 -24.74 -14.21
C ILE A 412 -52.54 -25.99 -14.98
N ALA A 413 -52.06 -26.17 -16.21
CA ALA A 413 -52.40 -27.30 -17.06
C ALA A 413 -51.94 -28.63 -16.43
N ARG A 414 -50.71 -28.67 -15.89
CA ARG A 414 -50.18 -29.81 -15.15
C ARG A 414 -51.00 -30.10 -13.89
N GLY A 415 -51.32 -29.07 -13.10
CA GLY A 415 -52.11 -29.25 -11.88
C GLY A 415 -53.55 -29.73 -12.12
N ARG A 416 -54.14 -29.38 -13.27
CA ARG A 416 -55.53 -29.78 -13.62
C ARG A 416 -55.62 -31.00 -14.53
N GLY A 417 -54.50 -31.49 -15.09
CA GLY A 417 -54.49 -32.56 -16.10
C GLY A 417 -55.21 -32.19 -17.40
N LYS A 418 -55.37 -30.89 -17.70
CA LYS A 418 -56.10 -30.40 -18.88
C LYS A 418 -55.21 -29.46 -19.67
N LYS A 419 -55.22 -29.60 -20.99
CA LYS A 419 -54.48 -28.72 -21.90
C LYS A 419 -55.09 -27.31 -21.86
N LEU A 420 -54.30 -26.31 -21.49
CA LEU A 420 -54.69 -24.90 -21.52
C LEU A 420 -54.15 -24.29 -22.82
N VAL A 421 -55.02 -24.13 -23.82
CA VAL A 421 -54.64 -23.68 -25.17
C VAL A 421 -54.73 -22.16 -25.26
N ASP A 422 -53.65 -21.54 -25.72
CA ASP A 422 -53.64 -20.14 -26.13
C ASP A 422 -54.27 -20.00 -27.53
N VAL A 423 -55.49 -19.46 -27.57
CA VAL A 423 -56.28 -19.29 -28.79
C VAL A 423 -55.57 -18.39 -29.80
N ARG A 424 -54.87 -17.35 -29.33
CA ARG A 424 -54.21 -16.39 -30.21
C ARG A 424 -53.04 -17.02 -30.94
N LYS A 425 -52.22 -17.79 -30.22
CA LYS A 425 -51.12 -18.55 -30.83
C LYS A 425 -51.60 -19.54 -31.88
N VAL A 426 -52.72 -20.23 -31.62
CA VAL A 426 -53.29 -21.20 -32.59
C VAL A 426 -53.81 -20.48 -33.83
N TYR A 427 -54.51 -19.36 -33.66
CA TYR A 427 -55.08 -18.59 -34.77
C TYR A 427 -54.02 -18.09 -35.76
N TYR A 428 -52.89 -17.59 -35.26
CA TYR A 428 -51.80 -17.07 -36.10
C TYR A 428 -50.74 -18.11 -36.48
N GLY A 429 -50.89 -19.37 -36.05
CA GLY A 429 -49.92 -20.43 -36.34
C GLY A 429 -48.55 -20.25 -35.65
N GLY A 430 -48.43 -19.39 -34.64
CA GLY A 430 -47.16 -19.04 -34.00
C GLY A 430 -47.31 -18.01 -32.88
N ARG A 431 -46.21 -17.75 -32.16
CA ARG A 431 -46.14 -16.59 -31.26
C ARG A 431 -45.89 -15.36 -32.15
N VAL A 432 -46.80 -14.39 -32.07
CA VAL A 432 -46.78 -13.14 -32.85
C VAL A 432 -46.14 -12.04 -32.03
#